data_AF-K1RNP3-F1
#
_entry.id   AF-K1RNP3-F1
#
_cell.length_a   1.000
_cell.length_b   1.000
_cell.length_c   1.000
_cell.angle_alpha   90.00
_cell.angle_beta   90.00
_cell.angle_gamma   90.00
#
_symmetry.space_group_name_H-M   'P 1'
#
loop_
_entity.id
_entity.type
_entity.pdbx_description
1 polymer ?
#
loop_
_entity_poly.entity_id
_entity_poly.type
_entity_poly.pdbx_seq_one_letter_code
_entity_poly.pdbx_strand_id
1 'polypeptide(L)'
;SLSSLDEDEKLTSVILRAGQNRRVNLISESGLYSLVFKSRKPFAKKFCKWITKVVIPSIRKTGRYSIDRSEIPNFVIRYNDNWDRVDKGYFSVINELFVRLYGRFHHVGYEIPNKAFDGKEIRPDVSVGKCFATYLKLNYSELAGKYKSYKHKFPSGMELDARQYENALLPIFIQYVDEEWIPKHAEKYFSARDTKALDYLPKLLDSKKKSA
;
A
#
# COMPACT_ATOMS: atom_id res chain seq x y z
N SER A 1 7.34 -33.59 -6.95
CA SER A 1 6.08 -34.14 -7.49
C SER A 1 5.13 -34.41 -6.31
N LEU A 2 3.84 -34.69 -6.53
CA LEU A 2 2.95 -35.09 -5.43
C LEU A 2 3.44 -36.36 -4.70
N SER A 3 4.12 -37.25 -5.42
CA SER A 3 4.76 -38.43 -4.84
C SER A 3 5.91 -38.14 -3.86
N SER A 4 6.44 -36.91 -3.84
CA SER A 4 7.55 -36.51 -2.96
C SER A 4 7.08 -35.75 -1.71
N LEU A 5 5.78 -35.73 -1.45
CA LEU A 5 5.18 -35.16 -0.23
C LEU A 5 4.86 -36.28 0.74
N ASP A 6 4.93 -35.95 2.02
CA ASP A 6 4.59 -36.85 3.11
C ASP A 6 3.08 -37.14 3.11
N GLU A 7 2.65 -38.22 3.76
CA GLU A 7 1.25 -38.66 3.71
C GLU A 7 0.28 -37.67 4.39
N ASP A 8 0.74 -36.88 5.36
CA ASP A 8 -0.04 -35.82 6.01
C ASP A 8 -0.10 -34.52 5.18
N GLU A 9 0.76 -34.38 4.16
CA GLU A 9 0.82 -33.20 3.29
C GLU A 9 -0.07 -33.30 2.05
N LYS A 10 -0.64 -34.49 1.77
CA LYS A 10 -1.45 -34.75 0.57
C LYS A 10 -2.70 -35.57 0.88
N LEU A 11 -3.80 -35.25 0.22
CA LEU A 11 -5.04 -36.02 0.31
C LEU A 11 -5.71 -36.07 -1.06
N THR A 12 -6.05 -37.27 -1.54
CA THR A 12 -6.91 -37.40 -2.74
C THR A 12 -8.36 -37.40 -2.30
N SER A 13 -9.13 -36.41 -2.72
CA SER A 13 -10.56 -36.30 -2.40
C SER A 13 -11.42 -36.24 -3.67
N VAL A 14 -12.67 -36.66 -3.57
CA VAL A 14 -13.66 -36.53 -4.64
C VAL A 14 -14.49 -35.29 -4.35
N ILE A 15 -14.41 -34.30 -5.25
CA ILE A 15 -15.26 -33.11 -5.18
C ILE A 15 -16.31 -33.22 -6.28
N LEU A 16 -17.58 -33.11 -5.88
CA LEU A 16 -18.70 -32.98 -6.81
C LEU A 16 -18.70 -31.55 -7.37
N ARG A 17 -18.56 -31.42 -8.69
CA ARG A 17 -18.65 -30.13 -9.37
C ARG A 17 -19.43 -30.27 -10.67
N ALA A 18 -20.49 -29.48 -10.83
CA ALA A 18 -21.36 -29.51 -12.02
C ALA A 18 -21.87 -30.93 -12.37
N GLY A 19 -22.30 -31.69 -11.36
CA GLY A 19 -22.82 -33.06 -11.53
C GLY A 19 -21.76 -34.15 -11.78
N GLN A 20 -20.47 -33.80 -11.85
CA GLN A 20 -19.37 -34.77 -12.01
C GLN A 20 -18.58 -34.96 -10.71
N ASN A 21 -18.29 -36.22 -10.38
CA ASN A 21 -17.36 -36.59 -9.32
C ASN A 21 -15.92 -36.50 -9.84
N ARG A 22 -15.18 -35.46 -9.43
CA ARG A 22 -13.78 -35.26 -9.84
C ARG A 22 -12.84 -35.63 -8.70
N ARG A 23 -11.93 -36.57 -8.95
CA ARG A 23 -10.79 -36.83 -8.06
C ARG A 23 -9.81 -35.66 -8.17
N VAL A 24 -9.54 -35.01 -7.05
CA VAL A 24 -8.57 -33.91 -6.96
C VAL A 24 -7.58 -34.18 -5.83
N ASN A 25 -6.37 -33.68 -6.01
CA ASN A 25 -5.35 -33.71 -4.96
C ASN A 25 -5.45 -32.42 -4.16
N LEU A 26 -5.73 -32.57 -2.88
CA LEU A 26 -5.61 -31.53 -1.88
C LEU A 26 -4.22 -31.62 -1.27
N ILE A 27 -3.61 -30.47 -1.01
CA ILE A 27 -2.31 -30.36 -0.35
C ILE A 27 -2.44 -29.42 0.82
N SER A 28 -1.72 -29.72 1.91
CA SER A 28 -1.62 -28.81 3.05
C SER A 28 -0.75 -27.61 2.71
N GLU A 29 -0.76 -26.58 3.55
CA GLU A 29 0.16 -25.43 3.42
C GLU A 29 1.63 -25.89 3.52
N SER A 30 1.93 -26.84 4.41
CA SER A 30 3.26 -27.47 4.49
C SER A 30 3.65 -28.11 3.15
N GLY A 31 2.75 -28.93 2.58
CA GLY A 31 2.97 -29.56 1.28
C GLY A 31 3.15 -28.57 0.14
N LEU A 32 2.41 -27.46 0.16
CA LEU A 32 2.59 -26.35 -0.79
C LEU A 32 4.00 -25.77 -0.69
N TYR A 33 4.49 -25.45 0.50
CA TYR A 33 5.85 -24.95 0.67
C TYR A 33 6.89 -25.98 0.22
N SER A 34 6.75 -27.24 0.64
CA SER A 34 7.61 -28.35 0.22
C SER A 34 7.73 -28.44 -1.31
N LEU A 35 6.63 -28.28 -2.05
CA LEU A 35 6.64 -28.23 -3.52
C LEU A 35 7.33 -26.97 -4.05
N VAL A 36 7.12 -25.81 -3.44
CA VAL A 36 7.74 -24.54 -3.85
C VAL A 36 9.25 -24.59 -3.65
N PHE A 37 9.74 -25.13 -2.53
CA PHE A 37 11.18 -25.31 -2.25
C PHE A 37 11.87 -26.24 -3.25
N LYS A 38 11.17 -27.28 -3.73
CA LYS A 38 11.69 -28.22 -4.74
C LYS A 38 11.52 -27.71 -6.18
N SER A 39 10.75 -26.65 -6.41
CA SER A 39 10.39 -26.19 -7.76
C SER A 39 11.55 -25.51 -8.48
N ARG A 40 11.73 -25.87 -9.76
CA ARG A 40 12.75 -25.26 -10.64
C ARG A 40 12.29 -23.94 -11.28
N LYS A 41 11.02 -23.55 -11.11
CA LYS A 41 10.46 -22.33 -11.74
C LYS A 41 11.15 -21.07 -11.21
N PRO A 42 11.44 -20.05 -12.05
CA PRO A 42 12.11 -18.82 -11.61
C PRO A 42 11.40 -18.10 -10.46
N PHE A 43 10.06 -18.08 -10.47
CA PHE A 43 9.26 -17.48 -9.40
C PHE A 43 9.43 -18.21 -8.06
N ALA A 44 9.39 -19.55 -8.07
CA ALA A 44 9.59 -20.35 -6.88
C ALA A 44 10.99 -20.13 -6.29
N LYS A 45 12.03 -20.07 -7.14
CA LYS A 45 13.40 -19.75 -6.69
C LYS A 45 13.49 -18.37 -6.03
N LYS A 46 12.82 -17.34 -6.56
CA LYS A 46 12.76 -16.00 -5.96
C LYS A 46 12.09 -16.03 -4.59
N PHE A 47 10.96 -16.73 -4.48
CA PHE A 47 10.23 -16.90 -3.23
C PHE A 47 11.05 -17.64 -2.17
N CYS A 48 11.70 -18.76 -2.53
CA CYS A 48 12.57 -19.51 -1.61
C CYS A 48 13.75 -18.66 -1.13
N LYS A 49 14.39 -17.90 -2.03
CA LYS A 49 15.45 -16.95 -1.66
C LYS A 49 14.94 -15.87 -0.72
N TRP A 50 13.73 -15.36 -0.94
CA TRP A 50 13.12 -14.37 -0.04
C TRP A 50 12.84 -14.97 1.34
N ILE A 51 12.26 -16.16 1.43
CA ILE A 51 12.04 -16.83 2.73
C ILE A 51 13.37 -17.03 3.46
N THR A 52 14.36 -17.61 2.79
CA THR A 52 15.64 -18.00 3.42
C THR A 52 16.54 -16.82 3.75
N LYS A 53 16.50 -15.73 2.97
CA LYS A 53 17.33 -14.54 3.23
C LYS A 53 16.67 -13.50 4.13
N VAL A 54 15.34 -13.41 4.10
CA VAL A 54 14.61 -12.31 4.74
C VAL A 54 13.73 -12.84 5.87
N VAL A 55 12.80 -13.74 5.57
CA VAL A 55 11.76 -14.16 6.53
C VAL A 55 12.33 -14.97 7.69
N ILE A 56 12.98 -16.11 7.43
CA ILE A 56 13.52 -16.99 8.47
C ILE A 56 14.56 -16.26 9.33
N PRO A 57 15.54 -15.53 8.76
CA PRO A 57 16.49 -14.77 9.58
C PRO A 57 15.82 -13.70 10.45
N SER A 58 14.75 -13.05 9.97
CA SER A 58 14.01 -12.06 10.75
C SER A 58 13.26 -12.70 11.92
N ILE A 59 12.58 -13.83 11.68
CA ILE A 59 11.90 -14.60 12.75
C ILE A 59 12.92 -15.09 13.78
N ARG A 60 14.07 -15.63 13.34
CA ARG A 60 15.11 -16.11 14.26
C ARG A 60 15.68 -15.00 15.15
N LYS A 61 15.81 -13.78 14.61
CA LYS A 61 16.39 -12.64 15.35
C LYS A 61 15.38 -11.95 16.28
N THR A 62 14.12 -11.86 15.86
CA THR A 62 13.12 -11.01 16.53
C THR A 62 11.95 -11.79 17.13
N GLY A 63 11.88 -13.09 16.88
CA GLY A 63 10.75 -13.96 17.26
C GLY A 63 9.55 -13.86 16.31
N ARG A 64 9.55 -12.95 15.33
CA ARG A 64 8.41 -12.71 14.42
C ARG A 64 8.83 -12.19 13.05
N TYR A 65 7.91 -12.22 12.09
CA TYR A 65 8.04 -11.48 10.83
C TYR A 65 6.92 -10.44 10.77
N SER A 66 7.28 -9.15 10.86
CA SER A 66 6.30 -8.06 10.91
C SER A 66 6.87 -6.78 10.33
N ILE A 67 5.98 -5.88 9.92
CA ILE A 67 6.36 -4.50 9.60
C ILE A 67 6.93 -3.83 10.85
N ASP A 68 8.07 -3.15 10.68
CA ASP A 68 8.64 -2.29 11.71
C ASP A 68 7.82 -0.99 11.80
N ARG A 69 7.32 -0.72 13.01
CA ARG A 69 6.55 0.48 13.36
C ARG A 69 7.25 1.33 14.42
N SER A 70 8.51 1.04 14.70
CA SER A 70 9.33 1.82 15.64
C SER A 70 10.01 3.01 14.95
N GLU A 71 10.24 2.91 13.64
CA GLU A 71 10.76 4.02 12.84
C GLU A 71 9.69 5.10 12.63
N ILE A 72 10.11 6.37 12.70
CA ILE A 72 9.26 7.51 12.34
C ILE A 72 8.76 7.31 10.90
N PRO A 73 7.45 7.41 10.64
CA PRO A 73 6.91 7.24 9.31
C PRO A 73 7.55 8.21 8.31
N ASN A 74 7.94 7.69 7.14
CA ASN A 74 8.48 8.50 6.05
C ASN A 74 7.57 9.67 5.67
N PHE A 75 6.28 9.49 5.87
CA PHE A 75 5.27 10.49 5.61
C PHE A 75 5.44 11.75 6.48
N VAL A 76 5.76 11.58 7.77
CA VAL A 76 6.02 12.68 8.71
C VAL A 76 7.32 13.38 8.35
N ILE A 77 8.38 12.62 8.09
CA ILE A 77 9.70 13.17 7.73
C ILE A 77 9.60 14.01 6.45
N ARG A 78 9.00 13.45 5.39
CA ARG A 78 8.86 14.13 4.11
C ARG A 78 7.93 15.34 4.18
N TYR A 79 6.90 15.31 5.00
CA TYR A 79 6.08 16.49 5.24
C TYR A 79 6.91 17.62 5.87
N ASN A 80 7.61 17.33 6.96
CA ASN A 80 8.43 18.32 7.67
C ASN A 80 9.58 18.87 6.79
N ASP A 81 10.30 18.00 6.08
CA ASP A 81 11.43 18.39 5.21
C ASP A 81 11.02 19.27 4.03
N ASN A 82 9.72 19.28 3.68
CA ASN A 82 9.18 20.00 2.53
C ASN A 82 8.19 21.11 2.91
N TRP A 83 8.03 21.40 4.21
CA TRP A 83 7.08 22.39 4.71
C TRP A 83 7.23 23.76 4.03
N ASP A 84 8.47 24.29 4.01
CA ASP A 84 8.78 25.62 3.45
C ASP A 84 9.20 25.60 1.97
N ARG A 85 9.03 24.47 1.28
CA ARG A 85 9.48 24.29 -0.12
C ARG A 85 8.38 24.54 -1.15
N VAL A 86 7.14 24.67 -0.71
CA VAL A 86 6.00 24.98 -1.56
C VAL A 86 5.82 26.49 -1.63
N ASP A 87 5.58 27.02 -2.82
CA ASP A 87 5.44 28.46 -2.99
C ASP A 87 4.14 28.97 -2.36
N LYS A 88 4.16 30.23 -1.92
CA LYS A 88 2.95 30.90 -1.43
C LYS A 88 1.86 30.88 -2.50
N GLY A 89 0.64 30.53 -2.10
CA GLY A 89 -0.49 30.39 -3.02
C GLY A 89 -0.61 29.01 -3.68
N TYR A 90 0.25 28.07 -3.32
CA TYR A 90 0.22 26.69 -3.80
C TYR A 90 0.15 25.69 -2.65
N PHE A 91 -0.34 24.48 -2.94
CA PHE A 91 -0.26 23.32 -2.06
C PHE A 91 0.39 22.15 -2.80
N SER A 92 0.98 21.22 -2.05
CA SER A 92 1.47 19.96 -2.60
C SER A 92 0.57 18.81 -2.15
N VAL A 93 0.56 17.73 -2.93
CA VAL A 93 -0.21 16.51 -2.60
C VAL A 93 0.23 15.93 -1.26
N ILE A 94 1.52 15.99 -0.92
CA ILE A 94 1.99 15.48 0.37
C ILE A 94 1.55 16.35 1.55
N ASN A 95 1.54 17.69 1.40
CA ASN A 95 1.09 18.61 2.46
C ASN A 95 -0.36 18.32 2.83
N GLU A 96 -1.23 18.17 1.83
CA GLU A 96 -2.65 17.93 2.08
C GLU A 96 -2.95 16.49 2.51
N LEU A 97 -2.26 15.49 1.95
CA LEU A 97 -2.45 14.11 2.40
C LEU A 97 -1.91 13.86 3.80
N PHE A 98 -0.93 14.64 4.28
CA PHE A 98 -0.52 14.60 5.68
C PHE A 98 -1.72 14.77 6.60
N VAL A 99 -2.55 15.76 6.34
CA VAL A 99 -3.76 16.01 7.14
C VAL A 99 -4.86 15.01 6.79
N ARG A 100 -5.16 14.84 5.48
CA ARG A 100 -6.36 14.15 4.99
C ARG A 100 -6.27 12.64 4.98
N LEU A 101 -5.08 12.08 5.03
CA LEU A 101 -4.89 10.63 5.05
C LEU A 101 -4.20 10.22 6.34
N TYR A 102 -2.99 10.72 6.58
CA TYR A 102 -2.21 10.31 7.75
C TYR A 102 -2.85 10.79 9.05
N GLY A 103 -3.24 12.06 9.15
CA GLY A 103 -3.91 12.60 10.33
C GLY A 103 -5.21 11.87 10.65
N ARG A 104 -6.04 11.56 9.64
CA ARG A 104 -7.29 10.80 9.82
C ARG A 104 -7.03 9.37 10.27
N PHE A 105 -6.05 8.69 9.68
CA PHE A 105 -5.67 7.34 10.12
C PHE A 105 -5.12 7.34 11.55
N HIS A 106 -4.24 8.27 11.86
CA HIS A 106 -3.67 8.43 13.19
C HIS A 106 -4.76 8.67 14.24
N HIS A 107 -5.73 9.54 13.93
CA HIS A 107 -6.88 9.81 14.78
C HIS A 107 -7.72 8.56 15.09
N VAL A 108 -7.86 7.63 14.15
CA VAL A 108 -8.60 6.37 14.38
C VAL A 108 -7.74 5.25 14.95
N GLY A 109 -6.49 5.54 15.35
CA GLY A 109 -5.58 4.61 16.02
C GLY A 109 -4.67 3.80 15.08
N TYR A 110 -4.53 4.21 13.82
CA TYR A 110 -3.64 3.55 12.86
C TYR A 110 -2.52 4.49 12.39
N GLU A 111 -1.29 4.04 12.56
CA GLU A 111 -0.11 4.72 12.06
C GLU A 111 0.39 4.03 10.78
N ILE A 112 0.48 4.80 9.69
CA ILE A 112 1.05 4.32 8.44
C ILE A 112 2.54 4.06 8.68
N PRO A 113 3.04 2.82 8.51
CA PRO A 113 4.43 2.51 8.78
C PRO A 113 5.36 3.09 7.71
N ASN A 114 6.65 3.21 8.03
CA ASN A 114 7.66 3.66 7.09
C ASN A 114 7.72 2.76 5.84
N LYS A 115 7.78 1.44 6.03
CA LYS A 115 7.96 0.44 4.98
C LYS A 115 6.87 -0.63 5.02
N ALA A 116 6.54 -1.17 3.87
CA ALA A 116 5.70 -2.35 3.71
C ALA A 116 6.46 -3.64 4.04
N PHE A 117 5.76 -4.78 4.01
CA PHE A 117 6.36 -6.10 4.21
C PHE A 117 7.48 -6.47 3.23
N ASP A 118 7.54 -5.84 2.06
CA ASP A 118 8.60 -6.03 1.07
C ASP A 118 9.80 -5.08 1.26
N GLY A 119 9.80 -4.28 2.34
CA GLY A 119 10.84 -3.30 2.67
C GLY A 119 10.76 -2.00 1.86
N LYS A 120 9.81 -1.87 0.92
CA LYS A 120 9.62 -0.63 0.18
C LYS A 120 8.86 0.39 1.03
N GLU A 121 9.23 1.65 0.86
CA GLU A 121 8.56 2.74 1.57
C GLU A 121 7.09 2.90 1.16
N ILE A 122 6.24 3.20 2.13
CA ILE A 122 4.84 3.53 1.88
C ILE A 122 4.74 5.02 1.56
N ARG A 123 4.39 5.33 0.30
CA ARG A 123 4.31 6.69 -0.25
C ARG A 123 2.98 6.89 -0.99
N PRO A 124 1.86 7.14 -0.28
CA PRO A 124 0.55 7.28 -0.93
C PRO A 124 0.50 8.50 -1.85
N ASP A 125 1.24 9.56 -1.52
CA ASP A 125 1.33 10.82 -2.25
C ASP A 125 1.68 10.66 -3.73
N VAL A 126 2.58 9.74 -4.08
CA VAL A 126 2.93 9.48 -5.49
C VAL A 126 1.75 8.88 -6.25
N SER A 127 1.02 7.95 -5.62
CA SER A 127 -0.16 7.34 -6.24
C SER A 127 -1.30 8.33 -6.36
N VAL A 128 -1.60 9.05 -5.28
CA VAL A 128 -2.64 10.08 -5.25
C VAL A 128 -2.36 11.16 -6.28
N GLY A 129 -1.13 11.68 -6.34
CA GLY A 129 -0.78 12.76 -7.27
C GLY A 129 -0.93 12.37 -8.74
N LYS A 130 -0.58 11.12 -9.09
CA LYS A 130 -0.82 10.59 -10.43
C LYS A 130 -2.32 10.47 -10.73
N CYS A 131 -3.09 9.91 -9.82
CA CYS A 131 -4.52 9.73 -10.02
C CYS A 131 -5.27 11.08 -10.02
N PHE A 132 -4.87 12.05 -9.20
CA PHE A 132 -5.43 13.41 -9.18
C PHE A 132 -5.16 14.15 -10.48
N ALA A 133 -3.95 14.04 -11.03
CA ALA A 133 -3.65 14.62 -12.34
C ALA A 133 -4.52 14.07 -13.46
N THR A 134 -4.80 12.76 -13.44
CA THR A 134 -5.75 12.14 -14.37
C THR A 134 -7.18 12.62 -14.11
N TYR A 135 -7.58 12.71 -12.85
CA TYR A 135 -8.90 13.18 -12.44
C TYR A 135 -9.18 14.63 -12.91
N LEU A 136 -8.22 15.53 -12.76
CA LEU A 136 -8.34 16.90 -13.29
C LEU A 136 -8.48 16.90 -14.81
N LYS A 137 -7.69 16.11 -15.54
CA LYS A 137 -7.80 16.04 -17.01
C LYS A 137 -9.18 15.57 -17.49
N LEU A 138 -9.82 14.68 -16.74
CA LEU A 138 -11.11 14.10 -17.12
C LEU A 138 -12.30 14.98 -16.73
N ASN A 139 -12.24 15.66 -15.58
CA ASN A 139 -13.40 16.35 -15.00
C ASN A 139 -13.26 17.89 -14.98
N TYR A 140 -12.03 18.41 -15.07
CA TYR A 140 -11.69 19.83 -14.94
C TYR A 140 -10.54 20.18 -15.90
N SER A 141 -10.71 19.85 -17.18
CA SER A 141 -9.65 19.92 -18.19
C SER A 141 -8.98 21.30 -18.30
N GLU A 142 -9.75 22.37 -18.10
CA GLU A 142 -9.36 23.78 -18.07
C GLU A 142 -8.48 24.12 -16.86
N LEU A 143 -8.59 23.35 -15.78
CA LEU A 143 -7.82 23.50 -14.55
C LEU A 143 -6.62 22.55 -14.49
N ALA A 144 -6.55 21.53 -15.36
CA ALA A 144 -5.51 20.50 -15.32
C ALA A 144 -4.08 21.01 -15.49
N GLY A 145 -3.91 22.22 -16.06
CA GLY A 145 -2.63 22.91 -16.22
C GLY A 145 -2.22 23.82 -15.06
N LYS A 146 -3.07 24.01 -14.04
CA LYS A 146 -2.83 24.94 -12.92
C LYS A 146 -1.92 24.35 -11.84
N TYR A 147 -0.71 23.98 -12.24
CA TYR A 147 0.34 23.50 -11.36
C TYR A 147 1.71 23.94 -11.87
N LYS A 148 2.70 23.92 -10.99
CA LYS A 148 4.12 24.02 -11.34
C LYS A 148 4.92 23.02 -10.52
N SER A 149 6.22 22.94 -10.77
CA SER A 149 7.10 22.02 -10.05
C SER A 149 7.79 22.72 -8.87
N TYR A 150 8.16 21.95 -7.86
CA TYR A 150 9.12 22.33 -6.81
C TYR A 150 10.09 21.18 -6.54
N LYS A 151 11.25 21.49 -5.94
CA LYS A 151 12.25 20.47 -5.56
C LYS A 151 11.85 19.79 -4.26
N HIS A 152 11.31 18.59 -4.39
CA HIS A 152 10.92 17.76 -3.26
C HIS A 152 12.11 16.96 -2.72
N LYS A 153 12.42 17.16 -1.44
CA LYS A 153 13.50 16.46 -0.73
C LYS A 153 13.02 15.15 -0.12
N PHE A 154 13.80 14.09 -0.33
CA PHE A 154 13.64 12.79 0.30
C PHE A 154 14.60 12.65 1.49
N PRO A 155 14.30 11.75 2.47
CA PRO A 155 15.19 11.52 3.60
C PRO A 155 16.60 11.05 3.19
N SER A 156 16.74 10.45 2.00
CA SER A 156 18.05 10.05 1.46
C SER A 156 18.91 11.23 0.98
N GLY A 157 18.40 12.48 1.05
CA GLY A 157 19.04 13.67 0.51
C GLY A 157 18.81 13.90 -0.98
N MET A 158 18.19 12.94 -1.68
CA MET A 158 17.80 13.08 -3.08
C MET A 158 16.70 14.14 -3.22
N GLU A 159 16.77 14.95 -4.27
CA GLU A 159 15.72 15.90 -4.62
C GLU A 159 15.14 15.57 -6.01
N LEU A 160 13.81 15.52 -6.12
CA LEU A 160 13.11 15.28 -7.40
C LEU A 160 12.04 16.35 -7.62
N ASP A 161 11.71 16.60 -8.88
CA ASP A 161 10.60 17.50 -9.22
C ASP A 161 9.26 16.88 -8.84
N ALA A 162 8.50 17.58 -8.00
CA ALA A 162 7.13 17.23 -7.64
C ALA A 162 6.18 18.38 -7.97
N ARG A 163 4.90 18.07 -8.17
CA ARG A 163 3.89 19.09 -8.47
C ARG A 163 3.43 19.81 -7.22
N GLN A 164 3.30 21.12 -7.35
CA GLN A 164 2.54 22.01 -6.48
C GLN A 164 1.41 22.63 -7.30
N TYR A 165 0.21 22.64 -6.74
CA TYR A 165 -1.04 23.06 -7.39
C TYR A 165 -1.49 24.38 -6.82
N GLU A 166 -2.11 25.25 -7.63
CA GLU A 166 -2.66 26.51 -7.13
C GLU A 166 -3.70 26.25 -6.04
N ASN A 167 -3.73 27.07 -4.98
CA ASN A 167 -4.68 26.92 -3.88
C ASN A 167 -6.15 26.97 -4.31
N ALA A 168 -6.45 27.56 -5.46
CA ALA A 168 -7.78 27.51 -6.06
C ALA A 168 -8.26 26.08 -6.37
N LEU A 169 -7.34 25.13 -6.57
CA LEU A 169 -7.65 23.71 -6.77
C LEU A 169 -7.82 22.94 -5.47
N LEU A 170 -7.55 23.55 -4.32
CA LEU A 170 -7.59 22.87 -3.05
C LEU A 170 -8.97 22.23 -2.80
N PRO A 171 -10.13 22.92 -2.91
CA PRO A 171 -11.44 22.30 -2.70
C PRO A 171 -11.68 21.07 -3.57
N ILE A 172 -11.25 21.11 -4.83
CA ILE A 172 -11.35 19.98 -5.77
C ILE A 172 -10.47 18.81 -5.30
N PHE A 173 -9.25 19.11 -4.84
CA PHE A 173 -8.36 18.08 -4.29
C PHE A 173 -8.92 17.42 -3.02
N ILE A 174 -9.53 18.22 -2.13
CA ILE A 174 -10.20 17.69 -0.93
C ILE A 174 -11.27 16.68 -1.32
N GLN A 175 -12.19 17.12 -2.18
CA GLN A 175 -13.29 16.30 -2.64
C GLN A 175 -12.77 15.03 -3.35
N TYR A 176 -11.75 15.18 -4.19
CA TYR A 176 -11.10 14.06 -4.84
C TYR A 176 -10.54 13.03 -3.84
N VAL A 177 -9.83 13.47 -2.79
CA VAL A 177 -9.28 12.53 -1.80
C VAL A 177 -10.40 11.80 -1.07
N ASP A 178 -11.44 12.52 -0.63
CA ASP A 178 -12.50 11.97 0.21
C ASP A 178 -13.54 11.14 -0.55
N GLU A 179 -13.79 11.45 -1.82
CA GLU A 179 -14.89 10.85 -2.60
C GLU A 179 -14.40 9.89 -3.69
N GLU A 180 -13.18 10.08 -4.16
CA GLU A 180 -12.60 9.28 -5.24
C GLU A 180 -11.48 8.38 -4.73
N TRP A 181 -10.41 8.96 -4.18
CA TRP A 181 -9.20 8.18 -3.90
C TRP A 181 -9.34 7.25 -2.70
N ILE A 182 -9.80 7.76 -1.55
CA ILE A 182 -9.97 6.92 -0.34
C ILE A 182 -10.98 5.79 -0.61
N PRO A 183 -12.19 6.05 -1.14
CA PRO A 183 -13.18 5.00 -1.34
C PRO A 183 -12.79 4.00 -2.45
N LYS A 184 -12.17 4.45 -3.55
CA LYS A 184 -11.98 3.60 -4.74
C LYS A 184 -10.57 3.02 -4.90
N HIS A 185 -9.57 3.59 -4.22
CA HIS A 185 -8.17 3.23 -4.44
C HIS A 185 -7.39 2.84 -3.18
N ALA A 186 -7.76 3.35 -2.01
CA ALA A 186 -6.99 3.10 -0.79
C ALA A 186 -6.95 1.60 -0.41
N GLU A 187 -8.06 0.87 -0.54
CA GLU A 187 -8.10 -0.57 -0.23
C GLU A 187 -7.06 -1.35 -1.04
N LYS A 188 -7.06 -1.17 -2.36
CA LYS A 188 -6.08 -1.78 -3.26
C LYS A 188 -4.65 -1.33 -2.97
N TYR A 189 -4.47 -0.07 -2.58
CA TYR A 189 -3.14 0.47 -2.26
C TYR A 189 -2.57 -0.19 -1.00
N PHE A 190 -3.36 -0.28 0.07
CA PHE A 190 -2.92 -0.79 1.37
C PHE A 190 -2.92 -2.31 1.45
N SER A 191 -3.82 -3.02 0.76
CA SER A 191 -3.83 -4.50 0.75
C SER A 191 -2.51 -5.09 0.24
N ALA A 192 -1.82 -4.39 -0.66
CA ALA A 192 -0.52 -4.78 -1.18
C ALA A 192 0.67 -4.35 -0.31
N ARG A 193 0.47 -3.59 0.78
CA ARG A 193 1.54 -2.93 1.55
C ARG A 193 1.45 -3.17 3.05
N ASP A 194 0.31 -2.86 3.64
CA ASP A 194 -0.01 -3.05 5.05
C ASP A 194 -1.51 -3.35 5.19
N THR A 195 -1.83 -4.65 5.31
CA THR A 195 -3.22 -5.10 5.46
C THR A 195 -3.87 -4.60 6.74
N LYS A 196 -3.09 -4.25 7.77
CA LYS A 196 -3.64 -3.67 9.01
C LYS A 196 -4.42 -2.37 8.74
N ALA A 197 -4.07 -1.61 7.70
CA ALA A 197 -4.81 -0.40 7.34
C ALA A 197 -6.28 -0.67 6.99
N LEU A 198 -6.58 -1.88 6.49
CA LEU A 198 -7.93 -2.25 6.03
C LEU A 198 -8.92 -2.35 7.20
N ASP A 199 -8.44 -2.64 8.41
CA ASP A 199 -9.28 -2.65 9.62
C ASP A 199 -9.72 -1.24 10.04
N TYR A 200 -9.03 -0.20 9.55
CA TYR A 200 -9.26 1.19 9.90
C TYR A 200 -9.87 1.99 8.76
N LEU A 201 -9.69 1.56 7.50
CA LEU A 201 -10.23 2.24 6.33
C LEU A 201 -11.76 2.46 6.40
N PRO A 202 -12.59 1.52 6.88
CA PRO A 202 -14.02 1.76 7.09
C PRO A 202 -14.31 2.94 8.03
N LYS A 203 -13.49 3.14 9.07
CA LYS A 203 -13.65 4.26 10.03
C LYS A 203 -13.43 5.62 9.37
N LEU A 204 -12.62 5.68 8.30
CA LEU A 204 -12.43 6.88 7.48
C LEU A 204 -13.62 7.11 6.53
N LEU A 205 -14.35 6.07 6.15
CA LEU A 205 -15.51 6.18 5.25
C LEU A 205 -16.80 6.50 6.03
N ASP A 206 -16.97 5.90 7.21
CA ASP A 206 -18.18 6.04 8.04
C ASP A 206 -18.28 7.39 8.75
N SER A 207 -17.23 8.22 8.77
CA SER A 207 -17.34 9.58 9.32
C SER A 207 -18.36 10.46 8.58
N LYS A 208 -18.75 10.08 7.35
CA LYS A 208 -19.84 10.73 6.60
C LYS A 208 -21.25 10.41 7.14
N LYS A 209 -21.45 9.28 7.83
CA LYS A 209 -22.79 8.84 8.28
C LYS A 209 -23.25 9.46 9.59
N LYS A 210 -22.35 10.07 10.38
CA LYS A 210 -22.69 10.69 11.68
C LYS A 210 -23.13 12.15 11.57
N SER A 211 -23.09 12.73 10.38
CA SER A 211 -23.37 14.14 10.12
C SER A 211 -24.52 14.35 9.11
N ALA A 212 -25.38 13.34 8.94
CA ALA A 212 -26.62 13.41 8.18
C ALA A 212 -27.82 13.14 9.11
#